data_AF-A0A8S2YWR0-F1
#
_entry.id   AF-A0A8S2YWR0-F1
#
_cell.length_a   1.000
_cell.length_b   1.000
_cell.length_c   1.000
_cell.angle_alpha   90.00
_cell.angle_beta   90.00
_cell.angle_gamma   90.00
#
_symmetry.space_group_name_H-M   'P 1'
#
loop_
_entity.id
_entity.type
_entity.pdbx_description
1 polymer ?
#
loop_
_entity_poly.entity_id
_entity_poly.type
_entity_poly.pdbx_seq_one_letter_code
_entity_poly.pdbx_strand_id
1 'polypeptide(L)'
;MLTGENSTRKRSKQKTERDTYYEVGRALSLQLNTVVQLVTQMRTDDPAFLALQNRLRYGQCTIKDHKLLSTRVIDQRSCPVKSLDEIEWREAPILVFRNDLRTKLNNLAIISKAREIG
;
A
#
# COMPACT_ATOMS: atom_id res chain seq x y z
N MET A 1 -1.99 67.75 0.61
CA MET A 1 -1.52 66.36 0.77
C MET A 1 -2.74 65.49 1.03
N LEU A 2 -3.17 64.70 0.03
CA LEU A 2 -4.23 63.70 0.17
C LEU A 2 -3.56 62.34 -0.01
N THR A 3 -3.31 61.63 1.09
CA THR A 3 -2.80 60.25 1.05
C THR A 3 -3.98 59.31 0.86
N GLY A 4 -4.18 58.86 -0.38
CA GLY A 4 -5.11 57.78 -0.71
C GLY A 4 -4.50 56.45 -0.27
N GLU A 5 -5.06 55.85 0.78
CA GLU A 5 -4.75 54.48 1.17
C GLU A 5 -5.32 53.52 0.12
N ASN A 6 -4.45 53.01 -0.75
CA ASN A 6 -4.77 51.93 -1.67
C ASN A 6 -5.00 50.63 -0.88
N SER A 7 -6.27 50.41 -0.49
CA SER A 7 -6.77 49.14 0.02
C SER A 7 -6.55 48.04 -1.03
N THR A 8 -5.53 47.22 -0.82
CA THR A 8 -5.31 45.99 -1.60
C THR A 8 -6.38 44.97 -1.22
N ARG A 9 -7.53 45.01 -1.91
CA ARG A 9 -8.54 43.94 -1.86
C ARG A 9 -7.90 42.64 -2.34
N LYS A 10 -7.48 41.78 -1.40
CA LYS A 10 -7.18 40.37 -1.68
C LYS A 10 -8.47 39.74 -2.24
N ARG A 11 -8.48 39.41 -3.53
CA ARG A 11 -9.54 38.57 -4.12
C ARG A 11 -9.56 37.26 -3.35
N SER A 12 -10.59 37.04 -2.55
CA SER A 12 -10.84 35.73 -1.96
C SER A 12 -11.04 34.75 -3.11
N LYS A 13 -10.24 33.68 -3.13
CA LYS A 13 -10.41 32.61 -4.12
C LYS A 13 -11.78 32.00 -3.86
N GLN A 14 -12.64 32.01 -4.87
CA GLN A 14 -14.01 31.52 -4.75
C GLN A 14 -13.96 30.03 -4.42
N LYS A 15 -14.60 29.64 -3.31
CA LYS A 15 -14.60 28.28 -2.81
C LYS A 15 -15.26 27.35 -3.82
N THR A 16 -14.59 26.27 -4.18
CA THR A 16 -15.16 25.29 -5.09
C THR A 16 -16.11 24.35 -4.35
N GLU A 17 -16.97 23.66 -5.08
CA GLU A 17 -17.86 22.63 -4.52
C GLU A 17 -17.06 21.53 -3.80
N ARG A 18 -15.90 21.16 -4.35
CA ARG A 18 -14.97 20.19 -3.76
C ARG A 18 -14.43 20.64 -2.40
N ASP A 19 -14.12 21.92 -2.26
CA ASP A 19 -13.66 22.48 -0.98
C ASP A 19 -14.78 22.41 0.08
N THR A 20 -16.02 22.67 -0.34
CA THR A 20 -17.20 22.53 0.52
C THR A 20 -17.41 21.08 0.96
N TYR A 21 -17.33 20.11 0.04
CA TYR A 21 -17.44 18.69 0.39
C TYR A 21 -16.31 18.23 1.33
N TYR A 22 -15.09 18.70 1.11
CA TYR A 22 -13.97 18.37 1.99
C TYR A 22 -14.19 18.92 3.41
N GLU A 23 -14.61 20.18 3.54
CA GLU A 23 -14.89 20.78 4.85
C GLU A 23 -16.02 20.08 5.60
N VAL A 24 -17.12 19.78 4.91
CA VAL A 24 -18.26 19.05 5.50
C VAL A 24 -17.83 17.64 5.90
N GLY A 25 -17.12 16.91 5.03
CA GLY A 25 -16.64 15.56 5.32
C GLY A 25 -15.66 15.54 6.50
N ARG A 26 -14.76 16.53 6.59
CA ARG A 26 -13.88 16.70 7.75
C ARG A 26 -14.67 17.01 9.02
N ALA A 27 -15.64 17.92 8.96
CA ALA A 27 -16.46 18.27 10.12
C ALA A 27 -17.25 17.07 10.65
N LEU A 28 -17.83 16.25 9.77
CA LEU A 28 -18.50 15.00 10.13
C LEU A 28 -17.51 13.98 10.73
N SER A 29 -16.33 13.82 10.13
CA SER A 29 -15.31 12.91 10.64
C SER A 29 -14.82 13.29 12.04
N LEU A 30 -14.76 14.58 12.35
CA LEU A 30 -14.38 15.09 13.68
C LEU A 30 -15.45 14.87 14.75
N GLN A 31 -16.70 14.58 14.37
CA GLN A 31 -17.75 14.24 15.33
C GLN A 31 -17.62 12.80 15.84
N LEU A 32 -16.81 11.96 15.20
CA LEU A 32 -16.51 10.62 15.67
C LEU A 32 -15.66 10.70 16.95
N ASN A 33 -16.21 10.21 18.06
CA ASN A 33 -15.57 10.27 19.38
C ASN A 33 -15.02 8.92 19.87
N THR A 34 -15.25 7.86 19.10
CA THR A 34 -14.91 6.49 19.49
C THR A 34 -14.10 5.83 18.38
N VAL A 35 -12.97 5.24 18.76
CA VAL A 35 -12.13 4.43 17.87
C VAL A 35 -12.09 3.02 18.43
N VAL A 36 -12.50 2.05 17.63
CA VAL A 36 -12.42 0.62 17.97
C VAL A 36 -11.25 0.01 17.22
N GLN A 37 -10.29 -0.55 17.95
CA GLN A 37 -9.16 -1.25 17.36
C GLN A 37 -9.37 -2.76 17.43
N LEU A 38 -9.44 -3.41 16.27
CA LEU A 38 -9.41 -4.86 16.18
C LEU A 38 -7.94 -5.32 16.21
N VAL A 39 -7.56 -6.02 17.27
CA VAL A 39 -6.16 -6.44 17.50
C VAL A 39 -5.85 -7.84 16.97
N THR A 40 -6.87 -8.67 16.76
CA THR A 40 -6.71 -10.05 16.29
C THR A 40 -6.61 -10.10 14.76
N GLN A 41 -5.53 -10.69 14.24
CA GLN A 41 -5.38 -10.96 12.80
C GLN A 41 -5.86 -12.38 12.50
N MET A 42 -6.75 -12.53 11.52
CA MET A 42 -7.31 -13.83 11.10
C MET A 42 -6.74 -14.34 9.76
N ARG A 43 -5.77 -13.63 9.18
CA ARG A 43 -5.23 -13.94 7.83
C ARG A 43 -4.15 -15.02 7.85
N THR A 44 -3.46 -15.20 8.98
CA THR A 44 -2.33 -16.13 9.09
C THR A 44 -2.32 -16.77 10.46
N ASP A 45 -2.02 -18.07 10.50
CA ASP A 45 -1.91 -18.84 11.73
C ASP A 45 -0.47 -18.89 12.27
N ASP A 46 0.52 -18.38 11.53
CA ASP A 46 1.93 -18.34 11.94
C ASP A 46 2.14 -17.20 12.97
N PRO A 47 2.38 -17.51 14.27
CA PRO A 47 2.50 -16.49 15.31
C PRO A 47 3.77 -15.65 15.15
N ALA A 48 4.85 -16.23 14.62
CA ALA A 48 6.11 -15.52 14.43
C ALA A 48 5.99 -14.48 13.30
N PHE A 49 5.33 -14.86 12.21
CA PHE A 49 5.07 -13.97 11.09
C PHE A 49 4.03 -12.89 11.43
N LEU A 50 3.02 -13.20 12.23
CA LEU A 50 2.07 -12.21 12.76
C LEU A 50 2.78 -11.17 13.64
N ALA A 51 3.64 -11.62 14.54
CA ALA A 51 4.41 -10.73 15.41
C ALA A 51 5.33 -9.80 14.61
N LEU A 52 5.95 -10.33 13.55
CA LEU A 52 6.75 -9.55 12.60
C LEU A 52 5.90 -8.47 11.91
N GLN A 53 4.73 -8.82 11.36
CA GLN A 53 3.86 -7.88 10.65
C GLN A 53 3.38 -6.73 11.56
N ASN A 54 3.07 -7.04 12.82
CA ASN A 54 2.69 -6.02 13.79
C ASN A 54 3.85 -5.06 14.07
N ARG A 55 5.07 -5.57 14.28
CA ARG A 55 6.26 -4.71 14.44
C ARG A 55 6.54 -3.87 13.21
N LEU A 56 6.41 -4.45 12.01
CA LEU A 56 6.62 -3.75 10.75
C LEU A 56 5.67 -2.55 10.59
N ARG A 57 4.40 -2.71 10.96
CA ARG A 57 3.39 -1.64 10.90
C ARG A 57 3.76 -0.40 11.72
N TYR A 58 4.45 -0.59 12.85
CA TYR A 58 4.87 0.48 13.75
C TYR A 58 6.35 0.85 13.60
N GLY A 59 7.07 0.29 12.62
CA GLY A 59 8.50 0.56 12.42
C GLY A 59 9.41 -0.01 13.52
N GLN A 60 8.96 -1.04 14.23
CA GLN A 60 9.65 -1.64 15.39
C GLN A 60 10.36 -2.97 15.05
N CYS A 61 10.74 -3.17 13.80
CA CYS A 61 11.38 -4.40 13.36
C CYS A 61 12.74 -4.63 14.04
N THR A 62 13.04 -5.89 14.31
CA THR A 62 14.28 -6.35 14.93
C THR A 62 15.18 -7.07 13.92
N ILE A 63 16.43 -7.34 14.32
CA ILE A 63 17.35 -8.19 13.53
C ILE A 63 16.76 -9.59 13.30
N LYS A 64 16.00 -10.12 14.27
CA LYS A 64 15.33 -11.42 14.12
C LYS A 64 14.27 -11.38 13.02
N ASP A 65 13.54 -10.27 12.90
CA ASP A 65 12.54 -10.06 11.85
C ASP A 65 13.18 -10.01 10.47
N HIS A 66 14.30 -9.29 10.35
CA HIS A 66 15.07 -9.26 9.11
C HIS A 66 15.56 -10.66 8.73
N LYS A 67 16.10 -11.44 9.67
CA LYS A 67 16.52 -12.83 9.43
C LYS A 67 15.35 -13.70 8.97
N LEU A 68 14.18 -13.54 9.59
CA LEU A 68 12.95 -14.26 9.22
C LEU A 68 12.45 -13.89 7.81
N LEU A 69 12.52 -12.62 7.41
CA LEU A 69 12.16 -12.22 6.04
C LEU A 69 13.19 -12.72 5.01
N SER A 70 14.46 -12.72 5.39
CA SER A 70 15.55 -13.17 4.53
C SER A 70 15.33 -14.62 4.08
N THR A 71 14.83 -15.50 4.96
CA THR A 71 14.52 -16.90 4.59
C THR A 71 13.43 -17.05 3.52
N ARG A 72 12.73 -15.97 3.14
CA ARG A 72 11.68 -15.97 2.10
C ARG A 72 12.16 -15.38 0.77
N VAL A 73 13.42 -14.95 0.69
CA VAL A 73 14.03 -14.49 -0.55
C VAL A 73 14.52 -15.70 -1.33
N ILE A 74 13.90 -15.94 -2.49
CA ILE A 74 14.34 -16.95 -3.45
C ILE A 74 15.78 -16.64 -3.83
N ASP A 75 16.62 -17.69 -3.94
CA ASP A 75 18.09 -17.65 -4.06
C ASP A 75 18.88 -17.68 -2.73
N GLN A 76 18.23 -17.49 -1.57
CA GLN A 76 18.90 -17.79 -0.29
C GLN A 76 18.92 -19.30 -0.01
N ARG A 77 20.06 -19.82 0.48
CA ARG A 77 20.22 -21.24 0.87
C ARG A 77 19.12 -21.71 1.82
N SER A 78 18.64 -20.82 2.69
CA SER A 78 17.62 -21.05 3.70
C SER A 78 16.18 -20.99 3.17
N CYS A 79 15.94 -20.54 1.94
CA CYS A 79 14.61 -20.53 1.35
C CYS A 79 14.21 -21.97 0.93
N PRO A 80 13.05 -22.48 1.37
CA PRO A 80 12.58 -23.80 0.98
C PRO A 80 12.21 -23.86 -0.51
N VAL A 81 11.76 -22.74 -1.07
CA VAL A 81 11.42 -22.57 -2.49
C VAL A 81 12.68 -22.26 -3.29
N LYS A 82 12.93 -23.01 -4.36
CA LYS A 82 14.11 -22.84 -5.22
C LYS A 82 13.78 -22.14 -6.54
N SER A 83 12.56 -22.31 -7.04
CA SER A 83 12.09 -21.63 -8.25
C SER A 83 10.63 -21.18 -8.12
N LEU A 84 10.29 -20.11 -8.84
CA LEU A 84 8.91 -19.68 -9.05
C LEU A 84 8.16 -20.55 -10.06
N ASP A 85 8.86 -21.44 -10.78
CA ASP A 85 8.26 -22.37 -11.75
C ASP A 85 7.68 -23.63 -11.08
N GLU A 86 7.97 -23.82 -9.80
CA GLU A 86 7.38 -24.85 -8.93
C GLU A 86 5.85 -24.74 -8.92
N ILE A 87 5.15 -25.87 -8.76
CA ILE A 87 3.70 -25.96 -9.00
C ILE A 87 2.90 -25.06 -8.07
N GLU A 88 3.36 -24.85 -6.83
CA GLU A 88 2.71 -23.99 -5.85
C GLU A 88 2.82 -22.49 -6.19
N TRP A 89 3.82 -22.11 -7.00
CA TRP A 89 4.14 -20.72 -7.31
C TRP A 89 3.80 -20.30 -8.73
N ARG A 90 3.59 -21.26 -9.62
CA ARG A 90 3.26 -21.03 -11.03
C ARG A 90 2.07 -20.11 -11.24
N GLU A 91 1.07 -20.18 -10.36
CA GLU A 91 -0.16 -19.37 -10.43
C GLU A 91 -0.17 -18.22 -9.40
N ALA A 92 0.93 -18.01 -8.67
CA ALA A 92 0.99 -16.98 -7.64
C ALA A 92 0.96 -15.57 -8.29
N PRO A 93 0.17 -14.63 -7.75
CA PRO A 93 0.14 -13.27 -8.25
C PRO A 93 1.46 -12.55 -7.94
N ILE A 94 2.02 -11.90 -8.96
CA ILE A 94 3.25 -11.11 -8.80
C ILE A 94 2.89 -9.67 -8.43
N LEU A 95 3.30 -9.27 -7.23
CA LEU A 95 3.16 -7.88 -6.76
C LEU A 95 4.39 -7.07 -7.15
N VAL A 96 4.16 -5.91 -7.78
CA VAL A 96 5.22 -4.98 -8.18
C VAL A 96 4.89 -3.57 -7.74
N PHE A 97 5.93 -2.79 -7.48
CA PHE A 97 5.77 -1.41 -7.00
C PHE A 97 5.23 -0.45 -8.07
N ARG A 98 5.62 -0.64 -9.34
CA ARG A 98 5.29 0.29 -10.42
C ARG A 98 4.20 -0.24 -11.36
N ASN A 99 3.29 0.66 -11.71
CA ASN A 99 2.14 0.38 -12.58
C ASN A 99 2.56 0.01 -14.01
N ASP A 100 3.61 0.64 -14.54
CA ASP A 100 4.15 0.34 -15.87
C ASP A 100 4.72 -1.08 -15.94
N LEU A 101 5.45 -1.50 -14.90
CA LEU A 101 5.96 -2.86 -14.79
C LEU A 101 4.82 -3.88 -14.70
N ARG A 102 3.81 -3.62 -13.87
CA ARG A 102 2.61 -4.47 -13.78
C ARG A 102 1.96 -4.64 -15.15
N THR A 103 1.74 -3.54 -15.87
CA THR A 103 1.12 -3.57 -17.21
C THR A 103 1.96 -4.39 -18.19
N LYS A 104 3.29 -4.21 -18.20
CA LYS A 104 4.19 -5.00 -19.05
C LYS A 104 4.10 -6.50 -18.73
N LEU A 105 4.18 -6.88 -17.44
CA LEU A 105 4.10 -8.28 -17.02
C LEU A 105 2.76 -8.92 -17.38
N ASN A 106 1.65 -8.22 -17.14
CA ASN A 106 0.33 -8.72 -17.50
C ASN A 106 0.18 -8.91 -19.02
N ASN A 107 0.68 -7.98 -19.83
CA ASN A 107 0.63 -8.12 -21.29
C ASN A 107 1.47 -9.31 -21.77
N LEU A 108 2.65 -9.52 -21.19
CA LEU A 108 3.48 -10.70 -21.49
C LEU A 108 2.76 -12.01 -21.14
N ALA A 109 2.11 -12.07 -19.98
CA ALA A 109 1.35 -13.24 -19.55
C ALA A 109 0.17 -13.51 -20.50
N ILE A 110 -0.58 -12.48 -20.91
CA ILE A 110 -1.69 -12.60 -21.88
C ILE A 110 -1.17 -13.14 -23.22
N ILE A 111 -0.07 -12.58 -23.75
CA ILE A 111 0.51 -13.02 -25.03
C ILE A 111 0.99 -14.46 -24.94
N SER A 112 1.68 -14.84 -23.86
CA SER A 112 2.11 -16.22 -23.63
C SER A 112 0.91 -17.16 -23.62
N LYS A 113 -0.15 -16.80 -22.90
CA LYS A 113 -1.34 -17.64 -22.79
C LYS A 113 -2.08 -17.79 -24.12
N ALA A 114 -2.16 -16.72 -24.91
CA ALA A 114 -2.76 -16.77 -26.24
C ALA A 114 -2.03 -17.73 -27.19
N ARG A 115 -0.70 -17.83 -27.10
CA ARG A 115 0.11 -18.77 -27.89
C ARG A 115 -0.04 -20.23 -27.48
N GLU A 116 -0.43 -20.50 -26.24
CA GLU A 116 -0.67 -21.88 -25.76
C GLU A 116 -2.02 -22.42 -26.24
N ILE A 117 -3.00 -21.55 -26.49
CA ILE A 117 -4.39 -21.92 -26.76
C ILE A 117 -4.69 -22.02 -28.26
N GLY A 118 -4.02 -21.21 -29.09
CA GLY A 118 -4.16 -21.21 -30.56
C GLY A 118 -3.11 -22.07 -31.25
#